data_AF-A0A9P4JD41-F1
#
_entry.id   AF-A0A9P4JD41-F1
#
_cell.length_a   1.000
_cell.length_b   1.000
_cell.length_c   1.000
_cell.angle_alpha   90.00
_cell.angle_beta   90.00
_cell.angle_gamma   90.00
#
_symmetry.space_group_name_H-M   'P 1'
#
loop_
_entity.id
_entity.type
_entity.pdbx_description
1 polymer ?
#
loop_
_entity_poly.entity_id
_entity_poly.type
_entity_poly.pdbx_seq_one_letter_code
_entity_poly.pdbx_strand_id
1 'polypeptide(L)'
;MTLSISPQQFEPDWHPLFHGAIMDDIADSVVAKNVARMTVYTTTTSKPVDTGTSESCVAKMDFWYRIHHDATVHKDSGPLRGILLGSTQPFSIEKAVIEHGPYKGRFAFFIDPVPLPNNIFPFLKLPVELRMMIYEYVLHHPKIIYIRNGSRAASCPVEHGIKGVNLSLLAVSKQIRAETAPLFFSANQFVFYSTTTAVEFLRLVGQDNVRWLRRMAIWFYWYVTTGTEMMQRLVNTDLIVLYIFFGGHESDKIVRSMSPWITAQGDRNIACSRLRKILSVRRSTGESNMSKWEDLEEQSIVEEAWDDVLFELLRIRYFEDLSDGGEPDEGA
;
A
#
# COMPACT_ATOMS: atom_id res chain seq x y z
N MET A 1 15.09 -57.62 -10.92
CA MET A 1 13.88 -57.51 -10.07
C MET A 1 13.45 -56.06 -10.14
N THR A 2 12.44 -55.79 -10.95
CA THR A 2 12.04 -54.44 -11.35
C THR A 2 10.65 -54.21 -10.78
N LEU A 3 10.50 -53.31 -9.81
CA LEU A 3 9.22 -52.95 -9.21
C LEU A 3 8.65 -51.74 -9.94
N SER A 4 7.54 -51.98 -10.64
CA SER A 4 6.68 -50.97 -11.26
C SER A 4 5.54 -50.65 -10.28
N ILE A 5 5.25 -49.36 -10.07
CA ILE A 5 4.07 -48.90 -9.33
C ILE A 5 3.27 -47.99 -10.25
N SER A 6 2.00 -48.34 -10.45
CA SER A 6 1.01 -47.58 -11.23
C SER A 6 0.25 -46.60 -10.31
N PRO A 7 -0.11 -45.38 -10.78
CA PRO A 7 -0.94 -44.46 -10.00
C PRO A 7 -2.43 -44.72 -10.25
N GLN A 8 -3.18 -44.98 -9.18
CA GLN A 8 -4.64 -44.94 -9.19
C GLN A 8 -5.13 -43.49 -9.12
N GLN A 9 -6.01 -43.13 -10.05
CA GLN A 9 -6.79 -41.89 -10.05
C GLN A 9 -7.96 -42.03 -9.07
N PHE A 10 -8.25 -40.97 -8.29
CA PHE A 10 -9.48 -40.83 -7.53
C PHE A 10 -10.05 -39.44 -7.77
N GLU A 11 -11.28 -39.37 -8.28
CA GLU A 11 -12.10 -38.16 -8.41
C GLU A 11 -12.84 -37.89 -7.08
N PRO A 12 -13.09 -36.62 -6.69
CA PRO A 12 -13.94 -36.32 -5.55
C PRO A 12 -15.36 -35.88 -5.97
N ASP A 13 -16.35 -36.65 -5.52
CA ASP A 13 -17.75 -36.23 -5.46
C ASP A 13 -17.96 -35.19 -4.35
N TRP A 14 -18.65 -34.10 -4.67
CA TRP A 14 -19.04 -33.06 -3.74
C TRP A 14 -20.56 -33.05 -3.56
N HIS A 15 -21.04 -33.16 -2.32
CA HIS A 15 -22.30 -32.51 -1.90
C HIS A 15 -22.29 -32.16 -0.40
N PRO A 16 -22.89 -31.03 0.02
CA PRO A 16 -22.75 -30.49 1.38
C PRO A 16 -24.03 -30.64 2.22
N LEU A 17 -23.91 -30.96 3.51
CA LEU A 17 -24.98 -30.77 4.49
C LEU A 17 -24.45 -30.30 5.88
N PHE A 18 -24.85 -29.07 6.21
CA PHE A 18 -25.17 -28.42 7.49
C PHE A 18 -24.22 -28.35 8.71
N HIS A 19 -24.05 -27.07 9.11
CA HIS A 19 -24.00 -26.43 10.43
C HIS A 19 -23.65 -27.20 11.71
N GLY A 20 -22.67 -26.64 12.44
CA GLY A 20 -22.63 -26.67 13.90
C GLY A 20 -21.20 -26.68 14.47
N ALA A 21 -20.77 -25.53 15.00
CA ALA A 21 -19.73 -25.30 16.01
C ALA A 21 -18.51 -26.25 16.06
N ILE A 22 -17.31 -25.70 15.84
CA ILE A 22 -16.10 -25.80 16.68
C ILE A 22 -14.99 -24.98 15.99
N MET A 23 -14.61 -23.86 16.62
CA MET A 23 -13.31 -23.24 16.38
C MET A 23 -12.27 -24.14 17.05
N ASP A 24 -11.47 -24.84 16.23
CA ASP A 24 -10.08 -25.24 16.51
C ASP A 24 -9.50 -26.19 15.42
N ASP A 25 -10.31 -26.66 14.45
CA ASP A 25 -9.89 -27.73 13.52
C ASP A 25 -9.41 -27.30 12.12
N ILE A 26 -9.14 -26.01 11.87
CA ILE A 26 -8.69 -25.53 10.55
C ILE A 26 -7.16 -25.54 10.38
N ALA A 27 -6.39 -25.69 11.47
CA ALA A 27 -4.94 -25.79 11.40
C ALA A 27 -4.42 -27.15 10.87
N ASP A 28 -5.21 -28.22 11.00
CA ASP A 28 -4.75 -29.59 10.69
C ASP A 28 -5.09 -30.06 9.27
N SER A 29 -6.02 -29.40 8.57
CA SER A 29 -6.50 -29.87 7.27
C SER A 29 -5.59 -29.53 6.08
N VAL A 30 -4.79 -28.46 6.14
CA VAL A 30 -3.94 -28.02 5.02
C VAL A 30 -2.51 -28.57 5.11
N VAL A 31 -2.09 -29.03 6.29
CA VAL A 31 -0.76 -29.62 6.50
C VAL A 31 -0.67 -31.05 5.95
N ALA A 32 -1.80 -31.74 5.74
CA ALA A 32 -1.83 -33.19 5.55
C ALA A 32 -1.41 -33.74 4.16
N LYS A 33 -0.98 -32.92 3.18
CA LYS A 33 -0.70 -33.41 1.81
C LYS A 33 0.75 -33.53 1.36
N ASN A 34 1.75 -33.18 2.19
CA ASN A 34 3.16 -33.54 1.94
C ASN A 34 3.98 -33.59 3.25
N VAL A 35 3.46 -34.24 4.29
CA VAL A 35 4.18 -34.37 5.56
C VAL A 35 5.21 -35.48 5.45
N ALA A 36 6.46 -35.12 5.16
CA ALA A 36 7.56 -35.84 5.80
C ALA A 36 7.29 -35.77 7.31
N ARG A 37 6.98 -36.90 7.95
CA ARG A 37 6.70 -36.99 9.40
C ARG A 37 7.89 -36.40 10.16
N MET A 38 7.80 -35.12 10.47
CA MET A 38 8.74 -34.40 11.32
C MET A 38 8.20 -34.49 12.74
N THR A 39 8.61 -35.54 13.47
CA THR A 39 8.30 -35.66 14.88
C THR A 39 9.03 -34.54 15.62
N VAL A 40 8.29 -33.53 16.11
CA VAL A 40 8.84 -32.42 16.89
C VAL A 40 9.24 -32.95 18.27
N TYR A 41 10.53 -33.24 18.45
CA TYR A 41 11.09 -33.54 19.76
C TYR A 41 11.51 -32.25 20.47
N THR A 42 10.70 -31.77 21.41
CA THR A 42 11.14 -30.74 22.37
C THR A 42 12.03 -31.41 23.41
N THR A 43 13.31 -31.60 23.10
CA THR A 43 14.30 -32.06 24.09
C THR A 43 15.10 -30.88 24.61
N THR A 44 15.00 -30.66 25.91
CA THR A 44 15.67 -29.65 26.76
C THR A 44 17.20 -29.83 26.86
N THR A 45 17.86 -30.40 25.85
CA THR A 45 19.31 -30.62 25.87
C THR A 45 20.06 -29.48 25.19
N SER A 46 20.96 -28.87 25.98
CA SER A 46 21.72 -27.63 25.76
C SER A 46 22.81 -27.70 24.68
N LYS A 47 22.70 -28.60 23.69
CA LYS A 47 23.70 -28.66 22.61
C LYS A 47 23.54 -27.47 21.67
N PRO A 48 24.65 -26.87 21.20
CA PRO A 48 24.60 -25.80 20.22
C PRO A 48 23.81 -26.27 18.99
N VAL A 49 22.92 -25.40 18.54
CA VAL A 49 22.13 -25.60 17.34
C VAL A 49 22.88 -24.89 16.22
N ASP A 50 23.21 -25.62 15.16
CA ASP A 50 23.81 -25.00 13.99
C ASP A 50 22.72 -24.26 13.20
N THR A 51 23.09 -23.15 12.58
CA THR A 51 22.19 -22.32 11.77
C THR A 51 22.68 -22.25 10.33
N GLY A 52 21.75 -22.23 9.40
CA GLY A 52 22.03 -21.95 7.99
C GLY A 52 20.95 -21.07 7.39
N THR A 53 21.26 -20.49 6.23
CA THR A 53 20.31 -19.69 5.46
C THR A 53 20.21 -20.29 4.07
N SER A 54 18.98 -20.42 3.58
CA SER A 54 18.70 -20.71 2.18
C SER A 54 18.03 -19.51 1.55
N GLU A 55 18.47 -19.14 0.35
CA GLU A 55 17.97 -17.99 -0.39
C GLU A 55 17.54 -18.42 -1.79
N SER A 56 16.32 -18.04 -2.16
CA SER A 56 15.81 -18.07 -3.53
C SER A 56 15.67 -16.63 -4.03
N CYS A 57 15.20 -16.46 -5.27
CA CYS A 57 14.92 -15.14 -5.82
C CYS A 57 13.72 -14.41 -5.15
N VAL A 58 12.90 -15.11 -4.35
CA VAL A 58 11.68 -14.55 -3.74
C VAL A 58 11.57 -14.73 -2.24
N ALA A 59 12.39 -15.59 -1.64
CA ALA A 59 12.33 -15.90 -0.24
C ALA A 59 13.74 -16.17 0.30
N LYS A 60 14.03 -15.58 1.45
CA LYS A 60 15.18 -15.88 2.29
C LYS A 60 14.66 -16.53 3.55
N MET A 61 15.23 -17.68 3.88
CA MET A 61 14.79 -18.45 5.01
C MET A 61 15.99 -18.88 5.84
N ASP A 62 15.91 -18.55 7.12
CA ASP A 62 16.82 -19.10 8.12
C ASP A 62 16.27 -20.43 8.61
N PHE A 63 17.17 -21.39 8.73
CA PHE A 63 16.89 -22.69 9.30
C PHE A 63 17.90 -23.01 10.37
N TRP A 64 17.47 -23.86 11.29
CA TRP A 64 18.32 -24.45 12.30
C TRP A 64 18.36 -25.95 12.09
N TYR A 65 19.52 -26.56 12.35
CA TYR A 65 19.68 -27.99 12.20
C TYR A 65 20.50 -28.61 13.32
N ARG A 66 20.28 -29.91 13.54
CA ARG A 66 21.04 -30.70 14.51
C ARG A 66 21.21 -32.12 13.99
N ILE A 67 22.45 -32.62 14.05
CA ILE A 67 22.74 -34.03 13.75
C ILE A 67 22.45 -34.86 15.01
N HIS A 68 21.54 -35.82 14.87
CA HIS A 68 21.13 -36.73 15.93
C HIS A 68 21.80 -38.10 15.73
N HIS A 69 22.48 -38.62 16.77
CA HIS A 69 23.26 -39.86 16.66
C HIS A 69 22.53 -41.12 17.12
N ASP A 70 21.47 -40.99 17.93
CA ASP A 70 20.78 -42.12 18.58
C ASP A 70 19.27 -42.11 18.32
N ALA A 71 18.86 -42.02 17.04
CA ALA A 71 17.45 -42.17 16.72
C ALA A 71 17.12 -43.67 16.60
N THR A 72 16.19 -44.17 17.43
CA THR A 72 15.62 -45.51 17.29
C THR A 72 14.28 -45.40 16.59
N VAL A 73 14.22 -45.74 15.29
CA VAL A 73 12.98 -45.68 14.49
C VAL A 73 12.21 -47.00 14.60
N HIS A 74 12.92 -48.13 14.66
CA HIS A 74 12.36 -49.46 14.91
C HIS A 74 13.27 -50.29 15.82
N LYS A 75 12.70 -51.22 16.60
CA LYS A 75 13.45 -52.12 17.51
C LYS A 75 14.49 -52.99 16.80
N ASP A 76 14.34 -53.23 15.51
CA ASP A 76 15.21 -54.12 14.72
C ASP A 76 16.14 -53.36 13.76
N SER A 77 15.99 -52.04 13.63
CA SER A 77 16.91 -51.20 12.87
C SER A 77 18.05 -50.77 13.79
N GLY A 78 19.30 -51.07 13.41
CA GLY A 78 20.49 -50.58 14.13
C GLY A 78 20.51 -49.04 14.32
N PRO A 79 21.50 -48.49 15.04
CA PRO A 79 21.52 -47.07 15.37
C PRO A 79 21.44 -46.19 14.11
N LEU A 80 20.39 -45.35 14.03
CA LEU A 80 20.20 -44.42 12.93
C LEU A 80 20.76 -43.05 13.28
N ARG A 81 21.50 -42.48 12.33
CA ARG A 81 21.88 -41.07 12.35
C ARG A 81 20.83 -40.27 11.59
N GLY A 82 20.24 -39.28 12.24
CA GLY A 82 19.24 -38.39 11.66
C GLY A 82 19.74 -36.95 11.60
N ILE A 83 19.16 -36.15 10.72
CA ILE A 83 19.30 -34.70 10.75
C ILE A 83 17.92 -34.14 11.08
N LEU A 84 17.82 -33.38 12.17
CA LEU A 84 16.63 -32.61 12.47
C LEU A 84 16.83 -31.22 11.86
N LEU A 85 15.86 -30.79 11.06
CA LEU A 85 15.83 -29.49 10.40
C LEU A 85 14.56 -28.78 10.83
N GLY A 86 14.65 -27.49 11.15
CA GLY A 86 13.49 -26.67 11.47
C GLY A 86 13.59 -25.26 10.92
N SER A 87 12.44 -24.71 10.57
CA SER A 87 12.28 -23.31 10.18
C SER A 87 10.91 -22.80 10.66
N THR A 88 10.81 -21.48 10.83
CA THR A 88 9.53 -20.80 11.07
C THR A 88 8.74 -20.57 9.78
N GLN A 89 9.36 -20.78 8.62
CA GLN A 89 8.74 -20.64 7.31
C GLN A 89 8.60 -22.00 6.62
N PRO A 90 7.61 -22.18 5.72
CA PRO A 90 7.47 -23.42 4.96
C PRO A 90 8.65 -23.63 3.99
N PHE A 91 9.09 -24.87 3.86
CA PHE A 91 10.18 -25.26 2.96
C PHE A 91 9.94 -26.62 2.32
N SER A 92 10.64 -26.86 1.22
CA SER A 92 10.72 -28.16 0.55
C SER A 92 12.11 -28.75 0.67
N ILE A 93 12.18 -30.08 0.68
CA ILE A 93 13.44 -30.81 0.61
C ILE A 93 13.46 -31.60 -0.69
N GLU A 94 14.44 -31.34 -1.55
CA GLU A 94 14.73 -32.14 -2.74
C GLU A 94 16.03 -32.92 -2.56
N LYS A 95 16.08 -34.15 -3.08
CA LYS A 95 17.27 -34.99 -3.05
C LYS A 95 17.84 -35.07 -4.47
N ALA A 96 19.11 -34.72 -4.66
CA ALA A 96 19.82 -34.94 -5.92
C ALA A 96 21.12 -35.72 -5.74
N VAL A 97 21.63 -36.30 -6.83
CA VAL A 97 22.96 -36.92 -6.90
C VAL A 97 23.92 -35.90 -7.47
N ILE A 98 25.08 -35.75 -6.83
CA ILE A 98 26.15 -34.89 -7.34
C ILE A 98 26.77 -35.56 -8.57
N GLU A 99 26.65 -34.95 -9.74
CA GLU A 99 27.07 -35.56 -11.01
C GLU A 99 28.57 -35.36 -11.34
N HIS A 100 29.16 -34.29 -10.79
CA HIS A 100 30.51 -33.84 -11.12
C HIS A 100 31.33 -33.45 -9.88
N GLY A 101 32.66 -33.42 -10.01
CA GLY A 101 33.57 -33.00 -8.95
C GLY A 101 33.93 -34.09 -7.91
N PRO A 102 34.62 -33.72 -6.81
CA PRO A 102 35.16 -34.68 -5.83
C PRO A 102 34.08 -35.41 -5.02
N TYR A 103 32.84 -34.93 -5.05
CA TYR A 103 31.71 -35.55 -4.38
C TYR A 103 30.77 -36.30 -5.33
N LYS A 104 31.21 -36.55 -6.58
CA LYS A 104 30.42 -37.29 -7.57
C LYS A 104 29.88 -38.61 -7.02
N GLY A 105 28.60 -38.88 -7.29
CA GLY A 105 27.89 -40.08 -6.85
C GLY A 105 27.35 -40.02 -5.41
N ARG A 106 27.65 -38.96 -4.65
CA ARG A 106 27.02 -38.72 -3.34
C ARG A 106 25.67 -38.04 -3.51
N PHE A 107 24.78 -38.23 -2.54
CA PHE A 107 23.51 -37.51 -2.47
C PHE A 107 23.67 -36.18 -1.73
N ALA A 108 22.93 -35.18 -2.17
CA ALA A 108 22.74 -33.90 -1.47
C ALA A 108 21.25 -33.66 -1.24
N PHE A 109 20.93 -32.97 -0.13
CA PHE A 109 19.59 -32.46 0.15
C PHE A 109 19.60 -30.95 -0.09
N PHE A 110 18.68 -30.48 -0.92
CA PHE A 110 18.43 -29.06 -1.17
C PHE A 110 17.23 -28.66 -0.31
N ILE A 111 17.40 -27.58 0.44
CA ILE A 111 16.36 -27.03 1.31
C ILE A 111 15.98 -25.70 0.68
N ASP A 112 14.80 -25.68 0.05
CA ASP A 112 14.33 -24.50 -0.66
C ASP A 112 13.17 -23.85 0.09
N PRO A 113 13.18 -22.52 0.26
CA PRO A 113 12.04 -21.82 0.82
C PRO A 113 10.84 -21.90 -0.14
N VAL A 114 9.63 -21.98 0.42
CA VAL A 114 8.37 -21.97 -0.33
C VAL A 114 7.87 -20.52 -0.48
N PRO A 115 7.36 -20.10 -1.65
CA PRO A 115 7.06 -20.93 -2.83
C PRO A 115 8.31 -21.33 -3.62
N LEU A 116 8.31 -22.58 -4.12
CA LEU A 116 9.29 -23.06 -5.09
C LEU A 116 9.34 -22.12 -6.30
N PRO A 117 10.49 -21.96 -6.97
CA PRO A 117 10.63 -21.07 -8.13
C PRO A 117 9.57 -21.28 -9.22
N ASN A 118 9.21 -22.54 -9.47
CA ASN A 118 8.22 -22.93 -10.49
C ASN A 118 6.77 -22.64 -10.07
N ASN A 119 6.52 -22.37 -8.78
CA ASN A 119 5.22 -22.05 -8.21
C ASN A 119 5.04 -20.54 -7.98
N ILE A 120 5.99 -19.70 -8.42
CA ILE A 120 5.87 -18.25 -8.33
C ILE A 120 4.95 -17.77 -9.45
N PHE A 121 3.88 -17.09 -9.08
CA PHE A 121 3.01 -16.44 -10.06
C PHE A 121 3.79 -15.34 -10.81
N PRO A 122 3.97 -15.45 -12.14
CA PRO A 122 4.81 -14.52 -12.88
C PRO A 122 4.03 -13.22 -13.18
N PHE A 123 3.77 -12.42 -12.14
CA PHE A 123 2.90 -11.24 -12.20
C PHE A 123 3.21 -10.28 -13.36
N LEU A 124 4.50 -10.00 -13.61
CA LEU A 124 4.92 -9.10 -14.71
C LEU A 124 4.78 -9.72 -16.11
N LYS A 125 4.52 -11.02 -16.24
CA LYS A 125 4.19 -11.66 -17.52
C LYS A 125 2.71 -11.53 -17.89
N LEU A 126 1.86 -11.06 -16.97
CA LEU A 126 0.47 -10.74 -17.31
C LEU A 126 0.42 -9.58 -18.32
N PRO A 127 -0.57 -9.52 -19.22
CA PRO A 127 -0.91 -8.31 -19.96
C PRO A 127 -1.11 -7.12 -19.03
N VAL A 128 -0.76 -5.92 -19.50
CA VAL A 128 -0.81 -4.70 -18.69
C VAL A 128 -2.22 -4.42 -18.17
N GLU A 129 -3.24 -4.77 -18.94
CA GLU A 129 -4.65 -4.59 -18.60
C GLU A 129 -5.02 -5.39 -17.34
N LEU A 130 -4.59 -6.66 -17.28
CA LEU A 130 -4.84 -7.50 -16.10
C LEU A 130 -4.05 -7.01 -14.87
N ARG A 131 -2.83 -6.51 -15.07
CA ARG A 131 -2.06 -5.89 -13.97
C ARG A 131 -2.79 -4.66 -13.44
N MET A 132 -3.30 -3.79 -14.32
CA MET A 132 -4.07 -2.60 -13.93
C MET A 132 -5.35 -2.95 -13.16
N MET A 133 -6.08 -3.99 -13.58
CA MET A 133 -7.25 -4.47 -12.81
C MET A 133 -6.87 -4.92 -11.40
N ILE A 134 -5.75 -5.64 -11.25
CA ILE A 134 -5.25 -6.06 -9.94
C ILE A 134 -4.81 -4.85 -9.11
N TYR A 135 -4.10 -3.90 -9.72
CA TYR A 135 -3.69 -2.68 -9.02
C TYR A 135 -4.89 -1.85 -8.57
N GLU A 136 -5.94 -1.73 -9.39
CA GLU A 136 -7.15 -1.00 -9.03
C GLU A 136 -7.83 -1.64 -7.83
N TYR A 137 -7.98 -2.96 -7.85
CA TYR A 137 -8.55 -3.71 -6.73
C TYR A 137 -7.76 -3.54 -5.41
N VAL A 138 -6.43 -3.39 -5.48
CA VAL A 138 -5.56 -3.30 -4.29
C VAL A 138 -5.33 -1.86 -3.80
N LEU A 139 -5.29 -0.90 -4.72
CA LEU A 139 -4.87 0.48 -4.44
C LEU A 139 -6.02 1.49 -4.42
N HIS A 140 -7.14 1.19 -5.06
CA HIS A 140 -8.32 2.04 -4.96
C HIS A 140 -9.01 1.76 -3.63
N HIS A 141 -9.04 2.77 -2.77
CA HIS A 141 -9.82 2.74 -1.56
C HIS A 141 -11.17 3.42 -1.79
N PRO A 142 -12.31 2.76 -1.53
CA PRO A 142 -13.62 3.39 -1.71
C PRO A 142 -13.85 4.56 -0.76
N LYS A 143 -13.12 4.61 0.36
CA LYS A 143 -13.23 5.65 1.38
C LYS A 143 -12.08 6.63 1.32
N ILE A 144 -12.30 7.81 1.89
CA ILE A 144 -11.31 8.86 2.04
C ILE A 144 -10.08 8.37 2.82
N ILE A 145 -8.89 8.73 2.33
CA ILE A 145 -7.62 8.48 3.00
C ILE A 145 -7.28 9.67 3.90
N TYR A 146 -7.37 9.49 5.21
CA TYR A 146 -6.98 10.50 6.18
C TYR A 146 -5.48 10.43 6.47
N ILE A 147 -4.78 11.54 6.27
CA ILE A 147 -3.37 11.69 6.58
C ILE A 147 -3.25 12.63 7.78
N ARG A 148 -2.82 12.05 8.90
CA ARG A 148 -2.56 12.74 10.16
C ARG A 148 -1.05 12.72 10.41
N ASN A 149 -0.53 13.78 11.03
CA ASN A 149 0.82 13.69 11.59
C ASN A 149 0.74 12.74 12.78
N GLY A 150 1.43 11.59 12.70
CA GLY A 150 1.85 10.86 13.88
C GLY A 150 2.65 11.81 14.78
N SER A 151 2.61 11.59 16.09
CA SER A 151 3.36 12.39 17.07
C SER A 151 4.77 12.71 16.57
N ARG A 152 5.25 13.95 16.82
CA ARG A 152 6.46 14.66 16.31
C ARG A 152 7.78 13.86 16.10
N ALA A 153 7.87 12.59 16.48
CA ALA A 153 9.01 11.70 16.29
C ALA A 153 8.94 10.81 15.04
N ALA A 154 7.76 10.63 14.41
CA ALA A 154 7.65 9.83 13.19
C ALA A 154 7.33 10.76 12.00
N SER A 155 8.27 10.85 11.06
CA SER A 155 8.04 11.37 9.71
C SER A 155 6.72 10.82 9.17
N CYS A 156 5.70 11.69 8.96
CA CYS A 156 4.38 11.38 8.41
C CYS A 156 4.18 9.88 8.20
N PRO A 157 3.92 9.10 9.26
CA PRO A 157 3.71 7.70 9.04
C PRO A 157 2.38 7.69 8.32
N VAL A 158 2.44 7.42 7.02
CA VAL A 158 1.38 6.67 6.38
C VAL A 158 1.43 5.33 7.10
N GLU A 159 0.91 5.32 8.34
CA GLU A 159 1.06 4.19 9.25
C GLU A 159 0.56 2.98 8.47
N HIS A 160 1.28 1.88 8.64
CA HIS A 160 0.80 0.58 8.24
C HIS A 160 -0.65 0.44 8.76
N GLY A 161 -1.65 0.67 7.91
CA GLY A 161 -3.05 0.60 8.35
C GLY A 161 -3.99 1.75 7.98
N ILE A 162 -3.91 2.32 6.77
CA ILE A 162 -5.20 2.57 6.11
C ILE A 162 -5.79 1.18 5.90
N LYS A 163 -6.67 0.73 6.81
CA LYS A 163 -7.28 -0.60 6.73
C LYS A 163 -7.90 -0.75 5.34
N GLY A 164 -7.28 -1.58 4.50
CA GLY A 164 -7.74 -1.82 3.13
C GLY A 164 -6.82 -1.32 2.02
N VAL A 165 -5.81 -0.47 2.28
CA VAL A 165 -4.86 -0.03 1.24
C VAL A 165 -3.48 -0.64 1.46
N ASN A 166 -3.06 -1.50 0.53
CA ASN A 166 -1.73 -2.08 0.56
C ASN A 166 -0.73 -1.25 -0.26
N LEU A 167 -0.05 -0.32 0.43
CA LEU A 167 0.98 0.53 -0.18
C LEU A 167 2.29 -0.19 -0.51
N SER A 168 2.45 -1.46 -0.09
CA SER A 168 3.67 -2.22 -0.38
C SER A 168 3.91 -2.35 -1.88
N LEU A 169 2.85 -2.36 -2.72
CA LEU A 169 2.96 -2.38 -4.18
C LEU A 169 3.77 -1.18 -4.74
N LEU A 170 3.64 0.00 -4.15
CA LEU A 170 4.39 1.20 -4.57
C LEU A 170 5.90 1.11 -4.30
N ALA A 171 6.32 0.12 -3.51
CA ALA A 171 7.70 -0.10 -3.10
C ALA A 171 8.34 -1.37 -3.69
N VAL A 172 7.61 -2.22 -4.41
CA VAL A 172 8.13 -3.52 -4.90
C VAL A 172 9.22 -3.34 -5.95
N SER A 173 8.94 -2.61 -7.03
CA SER A 173 9.90 -2.40 -8.13
C SER A 173 9.64 -1.08 -8.86
N LYS A 174 10.63 -0.60 -9.61
CA LYS A 174 10.50 0.65 -10.40
C LYS A 174 9.38 0.57 -11.44
N GLN A 175 9.22 -0.58 -12.10
CA GLN A 175 8.16 -0.79 -13.09
C GLN A 175 6.79 -0.77 -12.41
N ILE A 176 6.59 -1.57 -11.36
CA ILE A 176 5.30 -1.61 -10.64
C ILE A 176 4.96 -0.22 -10.11
N ARG A 177 5.93 0.49 -9.51
CA ARG A 177 5.74 1.87 -9.03
C ARG A 177 5.31 2.82 -10.14
N ALA A 178 5.91 2.74 -11.33
CA ALA A 178 5.54 3.58 -12.46
C ALA A 178 4.10 3.31 -12.96
N GLU A 179 3.65 2.07 -12.91
CA GLU A 179 2.28 1.68 -13.27
C GLU A 179 1.25 2.05 -12.18
N THR A 180 1.62 1.87 -10.91
CA THR A 180 0.71 1.97 -9.75
C THR A 180 0.58 3.37 -9.16
N ALA A 181 1.64 4.19 -9.18
CA ALA A 181 1.59 5.52 -8.58
C ALA A 181 0.53 6.43 -9.22
N PRO A 182 0.41 6.51 -10.57
CA PRO A 182 -0.64 7.30 -11.20
C PRO A 182 -2.04 6.86 -10.74
N LEU A 183 -2.27 5.55 -10.69
CA LEU A 183 -3.55 4.97 -10.26
C LEU A 183 -3.86 5.35 -8.81
N PHE A 184 -2.90 5.13 -7.90
CA PHE A 184 -3.09 5.42 -6.47
C PHE A 184 -3.39 6.89 -6.21
N PHE A 185 -2.60 7.82 -6.75
CA PHE A 185 -2.77 9.24 -6.45
C PHE A 185 -3.96 9.88 -7.18
N SER A 186 -4.40 9.31 -8.30
CA SER A 186 -5.52 9.85 -9.08
C SER A 186 -6.88 9.27 -8.69
N ALA A 187 -6.93 8.00 -8.26
CA ALA A 187 -8.17 7.33 -7.87
C ALA A 187 -8.59 7.64 -6.42
N ASN A 188 -7.64 7.92 -5.53
CA ASN A 188 -7.95 8.16 -4.12
C ASN A 188 -8.17 9.64 -3.80
N GLN A 189 -8.87 9.89 -2.69
CA GLN A 189 -9.05 11.21 -2.10
C GLN A 189 -8.27 11.30 -0.79
N PHE A 190 -7.47 12.35 -0.65
CA PHE A 190 -6.59 12.54 0.51
C PHE A 190 -7.05 13.70 1.38
N VAL A 191 -7.35 13.46 2.65
CA VAL A 191 -7.70 14.50 3.61
C VAL A 191 -6.56 14.69 4.59
N PHE A 192 -6.03 15.90 4.64
CA PHE A 192 -4.93 16.28 5.51
C PHE A 192 -5.45 17.06 6.70
N TYR A 193 -4.89 16.78 7.87
CA TYR A 193 -5.21 17.54 9.07
C TYR A 193 -4.83 19.03 8.95
N SER A 194 -3.68 19.31 8.31
CA SER A 194 -3.17 20.68 8.16
C SER A 194 -2.38 20.86 6.85
N THR A 195 -2.14 22.11 6.46
CA THR A 195 -1.21 22.44 5.36
C THR A 195 0.21 21.94 5.62
N THR A 196 0.63 21.83 6.88
CA THR A 196 1.95 21.27 7.25
C THR A 196 2.02 19.77 6.94
N THR A 197 1.00 19.01 7.32
CA THR A 197 0.86 17.58 7.00
C THR A 197 0.82 17.36 5.49
N ALA A 198 0.08 18.20 4.77
CA ALA A 198 0.04 18.15 3.31
C ALA A 198 1.42 18.39 2.68
N VAL A 199 2.16 19.41 3.12
CA VAL A 199 3.52 19.67 2.62
C VAL A 199 4.47 18.50 2.89
N GLU A 200 4.44 17.93 4.10
CA GLU A 200 5.27 16.76 4.44
C GLU A 200 4.95 15.57 3.52
N PHE A 201 3.67 15.29 3.30
CA PHE A 201 3.24 14.26 2.35
C PHE A 201 3.72 14.56 0.92
N LEU A 202 3.50 15.77 0.41
CA LEU A 202 3.91 16.16 -0.94
C LEU A 202 5.43 16.06 -1.14
N ARG A 203 6.22 16.32 -0.09
CA ARG A 203 7.69 16.11 -0.10
C ARG A 203 8.06 14.63 -0.18
N LEU A 204 7.39 13.78 0.59
CA LEU A 204 7.63 12.33 0.60
C LEU A 204 7.24 11.66 -0.72
N VAL A 205 6.12 12.10 -1.30
CA VAL A 205 5.59 11.57 -2.57
C VAL A 205 6.49 11.95 -3.75
N GLY A 206 7.09 13.14 -3.72
CA GLY A 206 7.97 13.66 -4.76
C GLY A 206 7.20 14.25 -5.95
N GLN A 207 7.83 15.20 -6.66
CA GLN A 207 7.14 16.02 -7.67
C GLN A 207 6.54 15.19 -8.82
N ASP A 208 7.21 14.12 -9.24
CA ASP A 208 6.78 13.23 -10.34
C ASP A 208 5.45 12.53 -10.06
N ASN A 209 5.15 12.32 -8.78
CA ASN A 209 3.93 11.65 -8.34
C ASN A 209 2.85 12.66 -7.94
N VAL A 210 3.25 13.82 -7.41
CA VAL A 210 2.33 14.90 -7.01
C VAL A 210 1.46 15.35 -8.18
N ARG A 211 1.95 15.33 -9.42
CA ARG A 211 1.15 15.66 -10.61
C ARG A 211 -0.11 14.81 -10.79
N TRP A 212 -0.12 13.59 -10.26
CA TRP A 212 -1.26 12.67 -10.36
C TRP A 212 -2.33 12.92 -9.30
N LEU A 213 -2.06 13.76 -8.30
CA LEU A 213 -3.00 14.07 -7.24
C LEU A 213 -4.22 14.81 -7.83
N ARG A 214 -5.41 14.21 -7.71
CA ARG A 214 -6.65 14.79 -8.26
C ARG A 214 -7.56 15.39 -7.20
N ARG A 215 -7.61 14.79 -6.01
CA ARG A 215 -8.57 15.14 -4.96
C ARG A 215 -7.88 15.22 -3.61
N MET A 216 -7.88 16.41 -3.01
CA MET A 216 -7.37 16.57 -1.66
C MET A 216 -8.22 17.53 -0.81
N ALA A 217 -8.07 17.46 0.50
CA ALA A 217 -8.68 18.41 1.43
C ALA A 217 -7.73 18.83 2.53
N ILE A 218 -7.88 20.06 3.02
CA ILE A 218 -7.31 20.53 4.28
C ILE A 218 -8.41 20.69 5.30
N TRP A 219 -8.30 19.97 6.43
CA TRP A 219 -9.38 19.86 7.38
C TRP A 219 -9.35 20.90 8.51
N PHE A 220 -8.25 20.99 9.25
CA PHE A 220 -8.26 21.68 10.55
C PHE A 220 -7.34 22.88 10.69
N TYR A 221 -6.21 22.92 9.99
CA TYR A 221 -5.24 24.02 10.17
C TYR A 221 -4.66 24.49 8.85
N TRP A 222 -4.91 25.76 8.54
CA TRP A 222 -4.27 26.47 7.45
C TRP A 222 -3.22 27.46 7.96
N TYR A 223 -1.94 27.14 7.76
CA TYR A 223 -0.83 28.04 8.06
C TYR A 223 -0.35 28.73 6.79
N VAL A 224 -0.11 30.04 6.84
CA VAL A 224 0.32 30.81 5.65
C VAL A 224 1.60 30.22 5.05
N THR A 225 2.63 29.99 5.87
CA THR A 225 3.93 29.51 5.38
C THR A 225 3.85 28.15 4.68
N THR A 226 3.23 27.15 5.31
CA THR A 226 3.09 25.82 4.70
C THR A 226 2.00 25.76 3.64
N GLY A 227 0.97 26.61 3.73
CA GLY A 227 -0.01 26.81 2.65
C GLY A 227 0.67 27.33 1.39
N THR A 228 1.55 28.33 1.51
CA THR A 228 2.28 28.90 0.36
C THR A 228 3.15 27.83 -0.31
N GLU A 229 3.89 27.05 0.48
CA GLU A 229 4.69 25.95 -0.07
C GLU A 229 3.81 24.86 -0.70
N MET A 230 2.70 24.48 -0.06
CA MET A 230 1.75 23.52 -0.61
C MET A 230 1.26 23.98 -1.99
N MET A 231 0.78 25.22 -2.09
CA MET A 231 0.28 25.78 -3.33
C MET A 231 1.36 25.87 -4.42
N GLN A 232 2.60 26.17 -4.05
CA GLN A 232 3.74 26.12 -4.98
C GLN A 232 3.98 24.71 -5.56
N ARG A 233 3.85 23.66 -4.73
CA ARG A 233 4.00 22.26 -5.18
C ARG A 233 2.84 21.81 -6.06
N LEU A 234 1.65 22.37 -5.83
CA LEU A 234 0.44 22.07 -6.58
C LEU A 234 0.36 22.76 -7.95
N VAL A 235 1.31 23.62 -8.32
CA VAL A 235 1.32 24.35 -9.61
C VAL A 235 1.19 23.40 -10.81
N ASN A 236 1.99 22.33 -10.82
CA ASN A 236 2.06 21.36 -11.92
C ASN A 236 1.13 20.16 -11.69
N THR A 237 0.12 20.34 -10.84
CA THR A 237 -0.84 19.29 -10.56
C THR A 237 -2.08 19.44 -11.39
N ASP A 238 -2.67 18.30 -11.58
CA ASP A 238 -3.81 18.07 -12.43
C ASP A 238 -5.06 17.98 -11.53
N LEU A 239 -5.02 18.79 -10.46
CA LEU A 239 -5.95 18.79 -9.35
C LEU A 239 -7.35 19.13 -9.85
N ILE A 240 -8.31 18.28 -9.51
CA ILE A 240 -9.72 18.46 -9.84
C ILE A 240 -10.43 19.14 -8.68
N VAL A 241 -10.10 18.74 -7.43
CA VAL A 241 -10.75 19.31 -6.25
C VAL A 241 -9.76 19.52 -5.09
N LEU A 242 -9.79 20.73 -4.54
CA LEU A 242 -9.19 21.13 -3.27
C LEU A 242 -10.31 21.55 -2.31
N TYR A 243 -10.60 20.70 -1.34
CA TYR A 243 -11.54 21.03 -0.28
C TYR A 243 -10.85 21.80 0.85
N ILE A 244 -11.46 22.89 1.31
CA ILE A 244 -11.03 23.60 2.51
C ILE A 244 -12.18 23.59 3.51
N PHE A 245 -11.96 22.96 4.66
CA PHE A 245 -12.94 22.95 5.74
C PHE A 245 -12.70 24.11 6.70
N PHE A 246 -13.73 24.91 6.97
CA PHE A 246 -13.64 26.08 7.84
C PHE A 246 -14.02 25.72 9.27
N GLY A 247 -13.01 25.56 10.13
CA GLY A 247 -13.14 25.44 11.59
C GLY A 247 -12.50 26.62 12.33
N GLY A 248 -12.64 27.85 11.82
CA GLY A 248 -11.99 29.04 12.40
C GLY A 248 -10.74 29.53 11.63
N HIS A 249 -10.64 29.22 10.33
CA HIS A 249 -9.59 29.78 9.49
C HIS A 249 -9.87 31.22 9.09
N GLU A 250 -8.86 32.08 9.25
CA GLU A 250 -8.86 33.42 8.66
C GLU A 250 -8.72 33.26 7.14
N SER A 251 -9.79 33.51 6.38
CA SER A 251 -9.80 33.45 4.91
C SER A 251 -8.62 34.18 4.27
N ASP A 252 -8.18 35.28 4.88
CA ASP A 252 -7.00 36.06 4.50
C ASP A 252 -5.69 35.22 4.50
N LYS A 253 -5.51 34.28 5.45
CA LYS A 253 -4.36 33.35 5.45
C LYS A 253 -4.38 32.43 4.22
N ILE A 254 -5.56 31.91 3.86
CA ILE A 254 -5.75 31.07 2.68
C ILE A 254 -5.44 31.87 1.43
N VAL A 255 -6.09 33.03 1.27
CA VAL A 255 -5.91 33.92 0.12
C VAL A 255 -4.44 34.26 -0.09
N ARG A 256 -3.72 34.69 0.96
CA ARG A 256 -2.28 35.00 0.87
C ARG A 256 -1.43 33.84 0.36
N SER A 257 -1.75 32.63 0.80
CA SER A 257 -0.97 31.43 0.44
C SER A 257 -1.22 30.93 -0.99
N MET A 258 -2.30 31.38 -1.65
CA MET A 258 -2.61 30.99 -3.03
C MET A 258 -1.72 31.68 -4.07
N SER A 259 -0.99 32.73 -3.68
CA SER A 259 -0.19 33.56 -4.58
C SER A 259 0.73 32.76 -5.52
N PRO A 260 1.55 31.79 -5.06
CA PRO A 260 2.48 31.08 -5.96
C PRO A 260 1.75 30.28 -7.03
N TRP A 261 0.60 29.71 -6.68
CA TRP A 261 -0.20 28.93 -7.62
C TRP A 261 -0.82 29.82 -8.69
N ILE A 262 -1.40 30.96 -8.29
CA ILE A 262 -2.03 31.93 -9.19
C ILE A 262 -0.98 32.52 -10.14
N THR A 263 0.16 32.97 -9.61
CA THR A 263 1.25 33.57 -10.41
C THR A 263 1.78 32.59 -11.46
N ALA A 264 1.88 31.30 -11.12
CA ALA A 264 2.42 30.30 -12.04
C ALA A 264 1.47 29.93 -13.21
N GLN A 265 0.19 30.30 -13.15
CA GLN A 265 -0.74 30.05 -14.27
C GLN A 265 -0.55 31.04 -15.44
N GLY A 266 0.21 32.12 -15.24
CA GLY A 266 0.46 33.16 -16.24
C GLY A 266 -0.74 34.12 -16.40
N ASP A 267 -1.83 33.65 -17.01
CA ASP A 267 -3.03 34.45 -17.22
C ASP A 267 -3.93 34.43 -15.98
N ARG A 268 -4.21 35.61 -15.43
CA ARG A 268 -5.06 35.82 -14.26
C ARG A 268 -6.50 35.32 -14.47
N ASN A 269 -7.08 35.48 -15.66
CA ASN A 269 -8.42 35.01 -15.98
C ASN A 269 -8.49 33.48 -16.01
N ILE A 270 -7.47 32.85 -16.61
CA ILE A 270 -7.34 31.39 -16.63
C ILE A 270 -7.14 30.87 -15.20
N ALA A 271 -6.29 31.53 -14.40
CA ALA A 271 -6.07 31.18 -13.00
C ALA A 271 -7.36 31.26 -12.19
N CYS A 272 -8.12 32.34 -12.35
CA CYS A 272 -9.40 32.55 -11.68
C CYS A 272 -10.42 31.46 -12.07
N SER A 273 -10.58 31.19 -13.37
CA SER A 273 -11.50 30.15 -13.87
C SER A 273 -11.12 28.75 -13.39
N ARG A 274 -9.82 28.41 -13.41
CA ARG A 274 -9.32 27.13 -12.88
C ARG A 274 -9.51 27.04 -11.38
N LEU A 275 -9.16 28.09 -10.64
CA LEU A 275 -9.29 28.13 -9.19
C LEU A 275 -10.75 27.97 -8.76
N ARG A 276 -11.67 28.60 -9.49
CA ARG A 276 -13.10 28.39 -9.36
C ARG A 276 -13.41 26.89 -9.47
N LYS A 277 -13.03 26.25 -10.58
CA LYS A 277 -13.32 24.81 -10.78
C LYS A 277 -12.75 23.87 -9.70
N ILE A 278 -11.56 24.17 -9.17
CA ILE A 278 -10.90 23.27 -8.23
C ILE A 278 -11.25 23.53 -6.76
N LEU A 279 -11.56 24.77 -6.39
CA LEU A 279 -11.68 25.14 -4.99
C LEU A 279 -13.10 24.89 -4.50
N SER A 280 -13.24 24.03 -3.51
CA SER A 280 -14.50 23.76 -2.83
C SER A 280 -14.35 24.11 -1.35
N VAL A 281 -15.23 24.96 -0.85
CA VAL A 281 -15.19 25.44 0.54
C VAL A 281 -16.37 24.87 1.29
N ARG A 282 -16.12 24.28 2.47
CA ARG A 282 -17.19 23.84 3.36
C ARG A 282 -17.06 24.51 4.72
N ARG A 283 -18.11 25.21 5.15
CA ARG A 283 -18.22 25.73 6.52
C ARG A 283 -18.58 24.60 7.48
N SER A 284 -17.78 24.43 8.54
CA SER A 284 -18.19 23.55 9.63
C SER A 284 -19.39 24.17 10.32
N THR A 285 -20.50 23.45 10.42
CA THR A 285 -21.73 23.90 11.10
C THR A 285 -21.61 23.90 12.63
N GLY A 286 -20.40 23.76 13.18
CA GLY A 286 -20.15 23.84 14.63
C GLY A 286 -20.35 22.54 15.40
N GLU A 287 -20.84 21.46 14.78
CA GLU A 287 -20.85 20.13 15.40
C GLU A 287 -19.49 19.45 15.25
N SER A 288 -18.57 19.78 16.15
CA SER A 288 -17.16 19.36 16.17
C SER A 288 -16.91 17.89 16.51
N ASN A 289 -17.88 16.98 16.31
CA ASN A 289 -17.68 15.57 16.62
C ASN A 289 -17.07 14.83 15.44
N MET A 290 -15.75 14.71 15.49
CA MET A 290 -14.91 13.91 14.60
C MET A 290 -15.43 12.47 14.42
N SER A 291 -16.08 11.88 15.43
CA SER A 291 -16.63 10.53 15.36
C SER A 291 -17.79 10.37 14.38
N LYS A 292 -18.58 11.43 14.11
CA LYS A 292 -19.71 11.35 13.16
C LYS A 292 -19.26 11.34 11.69
N TRP A 293 -18.02 11.71 11.40
CA TRP A 293 -17.53 11.83 10.02
C TRP A 293 -16.99 10.52 9.44
N GLU A 294 -16.53 9.60 10.29
CA GLU A 294 -16.23 8.22 9.86
C GLU A 294 -17.51 7.51 9.37
N ASP A 295 -18.69 7.93 9.86
CA ASP A 295 -20.00 7.41 9.43
C ASP A 295 -20.62 8.16 8.25
N LEU A 296 -20.09 9.32 7.85
CA LEU A 296 -20.54 10.07 6.65
C LEU A 296 -19.92 9.53 5.35
N GLU A 297 -19.33 8.34 5.41
CA GLU A 297 -18.58 7.60 4.39
C GLU A 297 -19.29 7.37 3.04
N GLU A 298 -20.58 7.66 2.93
CA GLU A 298 -21.36 7.38 1.72
C GLU A 298 -22.03 8.61 1.10
N GLN A 299 -22.07 9.72 1.82
CA GLN A 299 -22.45 10.97 1.21
C GLN A 299 -21.20 11.48 0.51
N SER A 300 -21.14 11.20 -0.81
CA SER A 300 -20.61 12.12 -1.82
C SER A 300 -20.54 13.51 -1.19
N ILE A 301 -19.37 14.16 -1.20
CA ILE A 301 -19.29 15.56 -0.79
C ILE A 301 -20.16 16.32 -1.80
N VAL A 302 -21.47 16.33 -1.54
CA VAL A 302 -22.51 16.88 -2.37
C VAL A 302 -22.24 18.37 -2.35
N GLU A 303 -22.27 18.94 -3.55
CA GLU A 303 -22.07 20.35 -3.89
C GLU A 303 -22.87 21.27 -2.95
N GLU A 304 -22.35 21.55 -1.77
CA GLU A 304 -22.85 22.60 -0.90
C GLU A 304 -22.13 23.89 -1.21
N ALA A 305 -22.95 24.92 -1.37
CA ALA A 305 -22.67 26.24 -1.90
C ALA A 305 -21.31 26.83 -1.52
N TRP A 306 -20.71 27.42 -2.55
CA TRP A 306 -19.58 28.34 -2.53
C TRP A 306 -19.58 29.27 -1.32
N ASP A 307 -18.43 29.41 -0.67
CA ASP A 307 -18.21 30.54 0.22
C ASP A 307 -17.82 31.75 -0.64
N ASP A 308 -18.84 32.51 -1.07
CA ASP A 308 -18.71 33.74 -1.85
C ASP A 308 -17.67 34.69 -1.23
N VAL A 309 -17.50 34.67 0.10
CA VAL A 309 -16.54 35.52 0.81
C VAL A 309 -15.10 35.17 0.44
N LEU A 310 -14.72 33.89 0.39
CA LEU A 310 -13.33 33.52 0.07
C LEU A 310 -13.00 33.87 -1.38
N PHE A 311 -13.93 33.62 -2.30
CA PHE A 311 -13.76 33.96 -3.69
C PHE A 311 -13.68 35.47 -3.89
N GLU A 312 -14.52 36.23 -3.19
CA GLU A 312 -14.48 37.69 -3.24
C GLU A 312 -13.15 38.23 -2.72
N LEU A 313 -12.60 37.67 -1.63
CA LEU A 313 -11.26 38.04 -1.16
C LEU A 313 -10.15 37.70 -2.17
N LEU A 314 -10.26 36.57 -2.87
CA LEU A 314 -9.34 36.22 -3.95
C LEU A 314 -9.49 37.17 -5.14
N ARG A 315 -10.74 37.54 -5.48
CA ARG A 315 -11.08 38.52 -6.53
C ARG A 315 -10.46 39.87 -6.23
N ILE A 316 -10.74 40.42 -5.05
CA ILE A 316 -10.19 41.70 -4.57
C ILE A 316 -8.66 41.67 -4.64
N ARG A 317 -8.04 40.61 -4.10
CA ARG A 317 -6.59 40.59 -3.96
C ARG A 317 -5.81 40.37 -5.26
N TYR A 318 -6.33 39.55 -6.18
CA TYR A 318 -5.56 39.09 -7.33
C TYR A 318 -6.15 39.47 -8.69
N PHE A 319 -7.42 39.89 -8.73
CA PHE A 319 -8.19 40.01 -9.97
C PHE A 319 -8.88 41.38 -10.16
N GLU A 320 -8.78 42.33 -9.23
CA GLU A 320 -9.47 43.64 -9.34
C GLU A 320 -8.95 44.55 -10.46
N ASP A 321 -7.71 44.41 -10.92
CA ASP A 321 -7.20 45.17 -12.08
C ASP A 321 -7.88 44.78 -13.41
N LEU A 322 -8.75 43.75 -13.44
CA LEU A 322 -9.40 43.27 -14.66
C LEU A 322 -10.72 43.98 -14.99
N SER A 323 -11.29 44.76 -14.06
CA SER A 323 -12.59 45.41 -14.26
C SER A 323 -12.55 46.80 -14.92
N ASP A 324 -11.38 47.41 -15.11
CA ASP A 324 -11.23 48.74 -15.73
C ASP A 324 -10.79 48.69 -17.21
N GLY A 325 -10.86 47.51 -17.83
CA GLY A 325 -10.81 47.39 -19.28
C GLY A 325 -12.09 47.97 -19.88
N GLY A 326 -12.12 49.29 -20.04
CA GLY A 326 -13.22 50.04 -20.63
C GLY A 326 -13.76 49.34 -21.88
N GLU A 327 -15.08 49.40 -22.05
CA GLU A 327 -15.70 49.12 -23.34
C GLU A 327 -14.84 49.75 -24.43
N PRO A 328 -14.40 48.98 -25.44
CA PRO A 328 -13.77 49.59 -26.60
C PRO A 328 -14.77 50.61 -27.11
N ASP A 329 -14.39 51.88 -27.05
CA ASP A 329 -15.16 52.99 -27.60
C ASP A 329 -15.46 52.63 -29.06
N GLU A 330 -16.70 52.22 -29.35
CA GLU A 330 -17.20 51.91 -30.69
C GLU A 330 -17.39 53.23 -31.46
N GLY A 331 -16.31 54.00 -31.56
CA GLY A 331 -16.35 55.40 -31.96
C GLY A 331 -15.04 55.90 -32.57
N ALA A 332 -14.55 55.26 -33.64
CA ALA A 332 -13.71 55.91 -34.66
C ALA A 332 -13.74 55.14 -36.00
#